data_AF-B0Z976-F1
#
_entry.id   AF-B0Z976-F1
#
_cell.length_a   1.000
_cell.length_b   1.000
_cell.length_c   1.000
_cell.angle_alpha   90.00
_cell.angle_beta   90.00
_cell.angle_gamma   90.00
#
_symmetry.space_group_name_H-M   'P 1'
#
loop_
_entity.id
_entity.type
_entity.pdbx_description
1 polymer ?
#
loop_
_entity_poly.entity_id
_entity_poly.type
_entity_poly.pdbx_seq_one_letter_code
_entity_poly.pdbx_strand_id
1 'polypeptide(L)'
;VRRARAHNEPGGMPLGVCDDCTRSPALFPNDPIRAELEAIAVAACVYDQLWFGTYMSGGVGFTQYASATYTDNILEDFCYKGDEIAVDMFGERCTAEPSMENIEKLVRAENDYTLTQYDAYPTTA
;
A
#
# COMPACT_ATOMS: atom_id res chain seq x y z
N VAL A 1 18.86 -25.27 2.35
CA VAL A 1 18.42 -23.87 2.13
C VAL A 1 17.29 -23.56 3.11
N ARG A 2 17.32 -22.44 3.87
CA ARG A 2 16.44 -22.19 5.04
C ARG A 2 14.93 -22.13 4.72
N ARG A 3 14.55 -21.64 3.55
CA ARG A 3 13.16 -21.45 3.10
C ARG A 3 12.93 -22.04 1.70
N ALA A 4 13.25 -23.32 1.55
CA ALA A 4 13.18 -24.02 0.26
C ALA A 4 11.72 -24.08 -0.25
N ARG A 5 11.52 -23.72 -1.52
CA ARG A 5 10.22 -23.65 -2.20
C ARG A 5 10.37 -24.00 -3.67
N ALA A 6 9.28 -24.44 -4.29
CA ALA A 6 9.21 -24.63 -5.72
C ALA A 6 9.17 -23.27 -6.46
N HIS A 7 9.24 -23.33 -7.79
CA HIS A 7 8.93 -22.17 -8.63
C HIS A 7 7.46 -21.75 -8.45
N ASN A 8 7.16 -20.49 -8.78
CA ASN A 8 5.81 -19.89 -8.72
C ASN A 8 5.19 -19.84 -7.31
N GLU A 9 6.01 -19.92 -6.27
CA GLU A 9 5.57 -19.70 -4.89
C GLU A 9 5.67 -18.21 -4.51
N PRO A 10 4.83 -17.68 -3.60
CA PRO A 10 4.78 -16.26 -3.29
C PRO A 10 6.13 -15.64 -2.91
N GLY A 11 6.99 -16.38 -2.20
CA GLY A 11 8.32 -15.91 -1.80
C GLY A 11 9.29 -15.63 -2.95
N GLY A 12 8.95 -16.00 -4.19
CA GLY A 12 9.71 -15.70 -5.40
C GLY A 12 9.02 -14.70 -6.34
N MET A 13 7.83 -14.20 -6.00
CA MET A 13 7.07 -13.25 -6.83
C MET A 13 7.51 -11.81 -6.53
N PRO A 14 8.10 -11.09 -7.50
CA PRO A 14 8.43 -9.67 -7.33
C PRO A 14 7.17 -8.82 -7.15
N LEU A 15 7.28 -7.71 -6.41
CA LEU A 15 6.15 -6.80 -6.17
C LEU A 15 5.52 -6.28 -7.47
N GLY A 16 6.34 -5.92 -8.47
CA GLY A 16 5.81 -5.47 -9.76
C GLY A 16 5.00 -6.52 -10.51
N VAL A 17 5.32 -7.82 -10.36
CA VAL A 17 4.50 -8.90 -10.95
C VAL A 17 3.16 -9.02 -10.22
N CYS A 18 3.15 -8.79 -8.91
CA CYS A 18 1.91 -8.75 -8.12
C CYS A 18 1.00 -7.60 -8.56
N ASP A 19 1.58 -6.41 -8.75
CA ASP A 19 0.89 -5.21 -9.24
C ASP A 19 0.31 -5.43 -10.65
N ASP A 20 1.14 -5.92 -11.58
CA ASP A 20 0.76 -6.24 -12.97
C ASP A 20 -0.34 -7.32 -13.09
N CYS A 21 -0.58 -8.10 -12.03
CA CYS A 21 -1.68 -9.07 -11.99
C CYS A 21 -3.05 -8.41 -11.74
N THR A 22 -3.07 -7.16 -11.28
CA THR A 22 -4.30 -6.39 -11.13
C THR A 22 -4.72 -5.75 -12.46
N ARG A 23 -5.99 -5.37 -12.57
CA ARG A 23 -6.54 -4.72 -13.78
C ARG A 23 -6.98 -3.28 -13.54
N SER A 24 -6.72 -2.75 -12.34
CA SER A 24 -7.12 -1.40 -11.96
C SER A 24 -6.60 -0.34 -12.95
N PRO A 25 -5.31 -0.35 -13.38
CA PRO A 25 -4.82 0.63 -14.35
C PRO A 25 -5.53 0.58 -15.70
N ALA A 26 -5.98 -0.60 -16.14
CA ALA A 26 -6.67 -0.76 -17.42
C ALA A 26 -8.15 -0.35 -17.35
N LEU A 27 -8.80 -0.53 -16.19
CA LEU A 27 -10.21 -0.22 -15.99
C LEU A 27 -10.44 1.24 -15.56
N PHE A 28 -9.50 1.81 -14.80
CA PHE A 28 -9.58 3.14 -14.21
C PHE A 28 -8.27 3.92 -14.47
N PRO A 29 -7.95 4.24 -15.73
CA PRO A 29 -6.63 4.76 -16.11
C PRO A 29 -6.29 6.15 -15.56
N ASN A 30 -7.29 6.91 -15.10
CA ASN A 30 -7.10 8.25 -14.54
C ASN A 30 -7.04 8.27 -13.01
N ASP A 31 -7.11 7.10 -12.38
CA ASP A 31 -7.16 6.93 -10.93
C ASP A 31 -5.98 6.07 -10.45
N PRO A 32 -4.79 6.68 -10.30
CA PRO A 32 -3.59 5.95 -9.88
C PRO A 32 -3.70 5.43 -8.45
N ILE A 33 -4.45 6.12 -7.58
CA ILE A 33 -4.60 5.72 -6.17
C ILE A 33 -5.46 4.47 -6.05
N ARG A 34 -6.52 4.35 -6.85
CA ARG A 34 -7.23 3.09 -6.98
C ARG A 34 -6.34 1.97 -7.52
N ALA A 35 -5.37 2.26 -8.39
CA ALA A 35 -4.42 1.25 -8.85
C ALA A 35 -3.53 0.74 -7.71
N GLU A 36 -2.99 1.66 -6.91
CA GLU A 36 -2.20 1.33 -5.71
C GLU A 36 -3.00 0.48 -4.72
N LEU A 37 -4.22 0.89 -4.38
CA LEU A 37 -5.06 0.20 -3.38
C LEU A 37 -5.48 -1.21 -3.83
N GLU A 38 -5.76 -1.41 -5.12
CA GLU A 38 -6.06 -2.75 -5.67
C GLU A 38 -4.83 -3.67 -5.65
N ALA A 39 -3.66 -3.13 -5.97
CA ALA A 39 -2.40 -3.86 -5.86
C ALA A 39 -2.08 -4.22 -4.40
N ILE A 40 -2.30 -3.28 -3.47
CA ILE A 40 -2.11 -3.48 -2.03
C ILE A 40 -3.06 -4.56 -1.50
N ALA A 41 -4.34 -4.56 -1.88
CA ALA A 41 -5.29 -5.57 -1.43
C ALA A 41 -4.86 -6.99 -1.86
N VAL A 42 -4.38 -7.16 -3.09
CA VAL A 42 -3.83 -8.44 -3.58
C VAL A 42 -2.54 -8.79 -2.83
N ALA A 43 -1.63 -7.83 -2.68
CA ALA A 43 -0.35 -8.02 -2.01
C ALA A 43 -0.53 -8.42 -0.54
N ALA A 44 -1.42 -7.76 0.20
CA ALA A 44 -1.71 -8.06 1.60
C ALA A 44 -2.27 -9.49 1.76
N CYS A 45 -3.17 -9.91 0.86
CA CYS A 45 -3.68 -11.28 0.86
C CYS A 45 -2.57 -12.31 0.56
N VAL A 46 -1.79 -12.08 -0.50
CA VAL A 46 -0.77 -13.04 -0.96
C VAL A 46 0.44 -13.10 -0.03
N TYR A 47 0.99 -11.94 0.36
CA TYR A 47 2.21 -11.87 1.14
C TYR A 47 1.96 -12.02 2.64
N ASP A 48 0.96 -11.35 3.20
CA ASP A 48 0.76 -11.40 4.65
C ASP A 48 -0.09 -12.60 5.07
N GLN A 49 -1.26 -12.81 4.47
CA GLN A 49 -2.14 -13.90 4.91
C GLN A 49 -1.64 -15.27 4.48
N LEU A 50 -1.27 -15.42 3.20
CA LEU A 50 -0.82 -16.71 2.66
C LEU A 50 0.67 -16.93 2.94
N TRP A 51 1.56 -16.08 2.44
CA TRP A 51 2.99 -16.35 2.51
C TRP A 51 3.52 -16.30 3.94
N PHE A 52 3.39 -15.17 4.62
CA PHE A 52 3.87 -15.03 6.00
C PHE A 52 2.98 -15.78 6.99
N GLY A 53 1.66 -15.62 6.89
CA GLY A 53 0.68 -16.16 7.83
C GLY A 53 0.46 -17.67 7.73
N THR A 54 0.84 -18.30 6.61
CA THR A 54 0.68 -19.75 6.42
C THR A 54 1.99 -20.43 6.04
N TYR A 55 2.58 -20.11 4.88
CA TYR A 55 3.76 -20.83 4.38
C TYR A 55 4.98 -20.69 5.28
N MET A 56 5.14 -19.55 5.94
CA MET A 56 6.31 -19.22 6.76
C MET A 56 6.01 -19.24 8.27
N SER A 57 4.75 -19.37 8.68
CA SER A 57 4.33 -19.50 10.07
C SER A 57 3.20 -20.54 10.25
N GLY A 58 1.93 -20.14 10.13
CA GLY A 58 0.74 -20.96 10.34
C GLY A 58 -0.01 -20.68 11.65
N GLY A 59 -1.17 -21.31 11.83
CA GLY A 59 -2.03 -21.13 13.02
C GLY A 59 -3.15 -20.12 12.79
N VAL A 60 -3.37 -19.23 13.76
CA VAL A 60 -4.37 -18.14 13.66
C VAL A 60 -4.04 -17.20 12.49
N GLY A 61 -2.76 -17.03 12.17
CA GLY A 61 -2.30 -16.27 11.03
C GLY A 61 -2.39 -14.76 11.22
N PHE A 62 -2.38 -14.03 10.10
CA PHE A 62 -2.18 -12.57 10.05
C PHE A 62 -3.33 -11.83 9.36
N THR A 63 -4.56 -12.29 9.56
CA THR A 63 -5.74 -11.73 8.90
C THR A 63 -5.89 -10.22 9.10
N GLN A 64 -5.81 -9.74 10.34
CA GLN A 64 -6.01 -8.32 10.65
C GLN A 64 -4.80 -7.45 10.33
N TYR A 65 -3.59 -8.02 10.25
CA TYR A 65 -2.44 -7.31 9.70
C TYR A 65 -2.66 -6.95 8.24
N ALA A 66 -3.16 -7.91 7.45
CA ALA A 66 -3.46 -7.68 6.04
C ALA A 66 -4.70 -6.78 5.87
N SER A 67 -5.79 -7.08 6.57
CA SER A 67 -7.08 -6.41 6.35
C SER A 67 -7.05 -4.91 6.66
N ALA A 68 -6.20 -4.47 7.58
CA ALA A 68 -6.00 -3.04 7.86
C ALA A 68 -5.68 -2.21 6.59
N THR A 69 -5.13 -2.82 5.55
CA THR A 69 -4.81 -2.14 4.29
C THR A 69 -5.92 -2.16 3.24
N TYR A 70 -6.95 -2.99 3.41
CA TYR A 70 -8.03 -3.16 2.42
C TYR A 70 -9.44 -3.08 3.02
N THR A 71 -9.58 -2.65 4.28
CA THR A 71 -10.88 -2.45 4.93
C THR A 71 -11.04 -1.03 5.43
N ASP A 72 -12.30 -0.67 5.68
CA ASP A 72 -12.72 0.55 6.41
C ASP A 72 -12.30 1.87 5.75
N ASN A 73 -11.77 1.80 4.52
CA ASN A 73 -11.28 2.93 3.72
C ASN A 73 -10.23 3.81 4.43
N ILE A 74 -9.57 3.30 5.47
CA ILE A 74 -8.57 4.06 6.23
C ILE A 74 -7.33 4.33 5.36
N LEU A 75 -6.74 3.27 4.79
CA LEU A 75 -5.60 3.45 3.88
C LEU A 75 -6.01 4.18 2.59
N GLU A 76 -7.25 3.98 2.13
CA GLU A 76 -7.79 4.69 0.97
C GLU A 76 -7.78 6.20 1.19
N ASP A 77 -8.33 6.68 2.31
CA ASP A 77 -8.33 8.09 2.70
C ASP A 77 -6.90 8.67 2.73
N PHE A 78 -5.97 7.94 3.33
CA PHE A 78 -4.58 8.37 3.45
C PHE A 78 -3.89 8.52 2.09
N CYS A 79 -4.02 7.52 1.22
CA CYS A 79 -3.39 7.56 -0.10
C CYS A 79 -3.97 8.68 -0.99
N TYR A 80 -5.30 8.88 -0.96
CA TYR A 80 -5.90 10.00 -1.69
C TYR A 80 -5.45 11.35 -1.13
N LYS A 81 -5.29 11.46 0.20
CA LYS A 81 -4.77 12.69 0.79
C LYS A 81 -3.30 12.93 0.44
N GLY A 82 -2.49 11.87 0.39
CA GLY A 82 -1.10 11.94 -0.06
C GLY A 82 -0.97 12.50 -1.49
N ASP A 83 -1.81 12.02 -2.42
CA ASP A 83 -1.87 12.54 -3.79
C ASP A 83 -2.28 14.01 -3.84
N GLU A 84 -3.31 14.41 -3.07
CA GLU A 84 -3.73 15.81 -2.96
C GLU A 84 -2.60 16.70 -2.43
N ILE A 85 -1.93 16.30 -1.35
CA ILE A 85 -0.79 17.02 -0.77
C ILE A 85 0.35 17.15 -1.79
N ALA A 86 0.65 16.09 -2.53
CA ALA A 86 1.70 16.10 -3.55
C ALA A 86 1.36 17.05 -4.71
N VAL A 87 0.13 16.99 -5.22
CA VAL A 87 -0.34 17.88 -6.30
C VAL A 87 -0.38 19.33 -5.84
N ASP A 88 -0.82 19.61 -4.61
CA ASP A 88 -0.81 20.97 -4.05
C ASP A 88 0.61 21.54 -3.88
N MET A 89 1.58 20.69 -3.50
CA MET A 89 2.98 21.12 -3.36
C MET A 89 3.71 21.30 -4.69
N PHE A 90 3.47 20.42 -5.67
CA PHE A 90 4.29 20.30 -6.88
C PHE A 90 3.55 20.64 -8.18
N GLY A 91 2.27 20.97 -8.09
CA GLY A 91 1.42 21.46 -9.19
C GLY A 91 0.71 20.36 -9.97
N GLU A 92 1.45 19.35 -10.43
CA GLU A 92 0.88 18.19 -11.12
C GLU A 92 1.63 16.91 -10.77
N ARG A 93 1.07 15.75 -11.11
CA ARG A 93 1.71 14.46 -10.83
C ARG A 93 3.01 14.33 -11.62
N CYS A 94 4.03 13.71 -11.01
CA CYS A 94 5.31 13.39 -11.63
C CYS A 94 6.21 14.58 -12.03
N THR A 95 5.99 15.79 -11.50
CA THR A 95 6.85 16.96 -11.78
C THR A 95 7.84 17.32 -10.69
N ALA A 96 7.70 16.73 -9.49
CA ALA A 96 8.62 16.99 -8.39
C ALA A 96 10.05 16.55 -8.74
N GLU A 97 11.03 17.42 -8.51
CA GLU A 97 12.45 17.04 -8.63
C GLU A 97 12.78 15.99 -7.56
N PRO A 98 13.45 14.88 -7.93
CA PRO A 98 13.78 13.80 -7.01
C PRO A 98 14.96 14.20 -6.09
N SER A 99 14.69 15.08 -5.13
CA SER A 99 15.64 15.56 -4.13
C SER A 99 15.23 15.14 -2.72
N MET A 100 16.21 14.98 -1.82
CA MET A 100 15.93 14.67 -0.41
C MET A 100 15.07 15.73 0.28
N GLU A 101 15.21 17.00 -0.13
CA GLU A 101 14.39 18.09 0.40
C GLU A 101 12.91 17.92 0.03
N ASN A 102 12.61 17.57 -1.23
CA ASN A 102 11.23 17.36 -1.67
C ASN A 102 10.64 16.10 -1.04
N ILE A 103 11.43 15.03 -0.94
CA ILE A 103 11.02 13.80 -0.24
C ILE A 103 10.66 14.11 1.21
N GLU A 104 11.51 14.85 1.94
CA GLU A 104 11.26 15.18 3.34
C GLU A 104 10.01 16.05 3.51
N LYS A 105 9.82 17.07 2.65
CA LYS A 105 8.63 17.93 2.71
C LYS A 105 7.33 17.14 2.52
N LEU A 106 7.26 16.31 1.48
CA LEU A 106 6.07 15.52 1.18
C LEU A 106 5.77 14.52 2.30
N VAL A 107 6.78 13.71 2.67
CA VAL A 107 6.61 12.67 3.70
C VAL A 107 6.20 13.28 5.04
N ARG A 108 6.79 14.41 5.45
CA ARG A 108 6.38 15.05 6.71
C ARG A 108 4.94 15.55 6.69
N ALA A 109 4.51 16.16 5.60
CA ALA A 109 3.16 16.70 5.48
C ALA A 109 2.10 15.60 5.49
N GLU A 110 2.31 14.53 4.71
CA GLU A 110 1.40 13.39 4.69
C GLU A 110 1.42 12.61 6.02
N ASN A 111 2.60 12.42 6.61
CA ASN A 111 2.70 11.69 7.87
C ASN A 111 2.05 12.45 9.04
N ASP A 112 2.09 13.78 9.05
CA ASP A 112 1.35 14.59 10.03
C ASP A 112 -0.17 14.40 9.87
N TYR A 113 -0.68 14.40 8.63
CA TYR A 113 -2.10 14.15 8.35
C TYR A 113 -2.56 12.76 8.81
N THR A 114 -1.85 11.71 8.42
CA THR A 114 -2.24 10.32 8.69
C THR A 114 -2.22 10.01 10.18
N LEU A 115 -1.18 10.41 10.91
CA LEU A 115 -1.11 10.24 12.37
C LEU A 115 -2.18 11.06 13.09
N THR A 116 -2.46 12.28 12.60
CA THR A 116 -3.55 13.10 13.16
C THR A 116 -4.91 12.41 13.04
N GLN A 117 -5.17 11.62 11.99
CA GLN A 117 -6.46 10.92 11.88
C GLN A 117 -6.66 9.91 13.02
N TYR A 118 -5.61 9.21 13.44
CA TYR A 118 -5.68 8.29 14.58
C TYR A 118 -5.90 9.03 15.93
N ASP A 119 -5.30 10.22 16.10
CA ASP A 119 -5.46 11.02 17.31
C ASP A 119 -6.83 11.72 17.37
N ALA A 120 -7.29 12.27 16.24
CA ALA A 120 -8.52 13.04 16.15
C ALA A 120 -9.78 12.16 16.12
N TYR A 121 -9.68 10.94 15.58
CA TYR A 121 -10.78 10.00 15.46
C TYR A 121 -10.44 8.67 16.16
N PRO A 122 -10.76 8.53 17.47
CA PRO A 122 -10.43 7.33 18.23
C PRO A 122 -11.03 6.02 17.71
N THR A 123 -12.02 6.08 16.82
CA THR A 123 -12.62 4.90 16.16
C THR A 123 -11.81 4.36 14.98
N THR A 124 -10.84 5.13 14.51
CA THR A 124 -9.93 4.73 13.42
C THR A 124 -8.83 3.79 13.92
N ALA A 125 -8.54 3.80 15.22
CA ALA A 125 -7.49 3.02 15.87
C ALA A 125 -7.95 1.62 16.33
#